data_AF-A0A0A6ZIU5-F1
#
_entry.id   AF-A0A0A6ZIU5-F1
#
_cell.length_a   1.000
_cell.length_b   1.000
_cell.length_c   1.000
_cell.angle_alpha   90.00
_cell.angle_beta   90.00
_cell.angle_gamma   90.00
#
_symmetry.space_group_name_H-M   'P 1'
#
loop_
_entity.id
_entity.type
_entity.pdbx_description
1 polymer ?
#
loop_
_entity_poly.entity_id
_entity_poly.type
_entity_poly.pdbx_seq_one_letter_code
_entity_poly.pdbx_strand_id
1 'polypeptide(L)'
;EEPHIETYCYEGGIKEYVAYMCREKETLHKDIIYVSGEKNGINIEVAFQWCIDAYSDNILGFANNIRTIDGGTHLEGLKAVLTRTLNNVARKRNKIKENEPNLAGE
;
A
#
# COMPACT_ATOMS: atom_id res chain seq x y z
N GLU A 1 -3.88 -33.12 -25.46
CA GLU A 1 -3.39 -32.32 -24.32
C GLU A 1 -4.46 -32.34 -23.25
N GLU A 2 -4.08 -32.58 -22.00
CA GLU A 2 -5.00 -32.33 -20.89
C GLU A 2 -5.11 -30.81 -20.66
N PRO A 3 -6.30 -30.29 -20.31
CA PRO A 3 -6.47 -28.87 -20.04
C PRO A 3 -5.73 -28.48 -18.75
N HIS A 4 -4.97 -27.39 -18.81
CA HIS A 4 -4.40 -26.76 -17.62
C HIS A 4 -5.50 -26.04 -16.84
N ILE A 5 -5.70 -26.40 -15.57
CA ILE A 5 -6.73 -25.85 -14.69
C ILE A 5 -6.06 -25.20 -13.48
N GLU A 6 -6.42 -23.95 -13.21
CA GLU A 6 -5.99 -23.21 -12.03
C GLU A 6 -7.21 -22.77 -11.23
N THR A 7 -7.10 -22.80 -9.90
CA THR A 7 -8.15 -22.37 -8.97
C THR A 7 -7.57 -21.34 -8.01
N TYR A 8 -8.28 -20.23 -7.83
CA TYR A 8 -7.85 -19.10 -7.01
C TYR A 8 -8.86 -18.87 -5.89
N CYS A 9 -8.43 -19.00 -4.64
CA CYS A 9 -9.24 -18.74 -3.44
C CYS A 9 -8.33 -18.19 -2.34
N TYR A 10 -8.57 -16.95 -1.93
CA TYR A 10 -7.72 -16.22 -0.99
C TYR A 10 -8.58 -15.53 0.07
N GLU A 11 -8.70 -16.12 1.25
CA GLU A 11 -9.55 -15.61 2.34
C GLU A 11 -8.96 -14.37 3.03
N GLY A 12 -7.64 -14.22 3.02
CA GLY A 12 -6.92 -13.06 3.57
C GLY A 12 -6.97 -11.82 2.68
N GLY A 13 -7.65 -11.88 1.54
CA GLY A 13 -7.95 -10.73 0.68
C GLY A 13 -6.70 -9.99 0.19
N ILE A 14 -6.73 -8.67 0.23
CA ILE A 14 -5.64 -7.85 -0.32
C ILE A 14 -4.32 -7.98 0.45
N LYS A 15 -4.33 -8.49 1.70
CA LYS A 15 -3.08 -8.82 2.42
C LYS A 15 -2.34 -9.96 1.73
N GLU A 16 -3.05 -11.00 1.32
CA GLU A 16 -2.46 -12.10 0.55
C GLU A 16 -2.00 -11.63 -0.82
N TYR A 17 -2.70 -10.68 -1.42
CA TYR A 17 -2.27 -10.10 -2.68
C TYR A 17 -0.93 -9.34 -2.54
N VAL A 18 -0.75 -8.57 -1.47
CA VAL A 18 0.55 -7.94 -1.15
C VAL A 18 1.62 -8.99 -0.86
N ALA A 19 1.31 -10.02 -0.08
CA ALA A 19 2.26 -11.12 0.19
C ALA A 19 2.72 -11.78 -1.11
N TYR A 20 1.79 -12.06 -2.03
CA TYR A 20 2.07 -12.64 -3.34
C TYR A 20 2.97 -11.74 -4.20
N MET A 21 2.74 -10.42 -4.15
CA MET A 21 3.52 -9.39 -4.87
C MET A 21 4.92 -9.18 -4.29
N CYS A 22 5.11 -9.44 -2.99
CA CYS A 22 6.36 -9.26 -2.27
C CYS A 22 7.16 -10.56 -2.11
N ARG A 23 6.65 -11.71 -2.57
CA ARG A 23 7.25 -13.04 -2.31
C ARG A 23 8.70 -13.20 -2.80
N GLU A 24 9.09 -12.45 -3.82
CA GLU A 24 10.44 -12.49 -4.43
C GLU A 24 11.31 -11.30 -3.98
N LYS A 25 10.81 -10.48 -3.05
CA LYS A 25 11.47 -9.26 -2.56
C LYS A 25 11.92 -9.43 -1.11
N GLU A 26 12.92 -8.66 -0.71
CA GLU A 26 13.36 -8.59 0.68
C GLU A 26 12.52 -7.57 1.47
N THR A 27 11.57 -8.03 2.29
CA THR A 27 10.68 -7.14 3.05
C THR A 27 11.41 -6.39 4.16
N LEU A 28 11.18 -5.08 4.30
CA LEU A 28 11.77 -4.24 5.35
C LEU A 28 11.21 -4.55 6.74
N HIS A 29 9.96 -4.99 6.80
CA HIS A 29 9.26 -5.32 8.05
C HIS A 29 8.40 -6.57 7.84
N LYS A 30 8.24 -7.37 8.89
CA LYS A 30 7.57 -8.68 8.85
C LYS A 30 6.08 -8.58 8.53
N ASP A 31 5.39 -7.63 9.16
CA ASP A 31 3.93 -7.56 9.10
C ASP A 31 3.46 -6.71 7.92
N ILE A 32 2.49 -7.21 7.15
CA ILE A 32 1.81 -6.41 6.11
C ILE A 32 0.92 -5.40 6.80
N ILE A 33 1.08 -4.13 6.45
CA ILE A 33 0.24 -3.07 7.00
C ILE A 33 -1.10 -3.16 6.32
N TYR A 34 -2.16 -3.25 7.12
CA TYR A 34 -3.54 -3.36 6.67
C TYR A 34 -4.42 -2.37 7.42
N VAL A 35 -5.19 -1.59 6.67
CA VAL A 35 -6.11 -0.59 7.21
C VAL A 35 -7.42 -0.71 6.45
N SER A 36 -8.53 -0.70 7.18
CA SER A 36 -9.88 -0.62 6.62
C SER A 36 -10.69 0.44 7.35
N GLY A 37 -11.64 1.04 6.65
CA GLY A 37 -12.54 2.01 7.23
C GLY A 37 -13.72 2.32 6.32
N GLU A 38 -14.81 2.73 6.95
CA GLU A 38 -16.02 3.19 6.27
C GLU A 38 -16.31 4.63 6.67
N LYS A 39 -16.66 5.47 5.69
CA LYS A 39 -17.15 6.82 5.95
C LYS A 39 -18.15 7.23 4.89
N ASN A 40 -19.31 7.75 5.33
CA ASN A 40 -20.37 8.22 4.44
C ASN A 40 -20.81 7.16 3.40
N GLY A 41 -20.84 5.87 3.79
CA GLY A 41 -21.16 4.76 2.90
C GLY A 41 -20.05 4.41 1.89
N ILE A 42 -18.86 4.99 2.01
CA ILE A 42 -17.69 4.66 1.19
C ILE A 42 -16.77 3.77 2.03
N ASN A 43 -16.53 2.55 1.54
CA ASN A 43 -15.60 1.59 2.12
C ASN A 43 -14.22 1.75 1.47
N ILE A 44 -13.18 1.79 2.29
CA ILE A 44 -11.79 1.84 1.85
C ILE A 44 -11.02 0.73 2.58
N GLU A 45 -10.23 0.00 1.81
CA GLU A 45 -9.32 -1.05 2.28
C GLU A 45 -7.95 -0.82 1.63
N VAL A 46 -6.89 -0.86 2.43
CA VAL A 46 -5.52 -0.63 1.97
C VAL A 46 -4.59 -1.65 2.62
N ALA A 47 -3.79 -2.32 1.80
CA ALA A 47 -2.68 -3.16 2.25
C ALA A 47 -1.40 -2.78 1.52
N PHE A 48 -0.27 -2.74 2.24
CA PHE A 48 1.03 -2.45 1.65
C PHE A 48 2.18 -2.95 2.54
N GLN A 49 3.36 -3.07 1.94
CA GLN A 49 4.59 -3.49 2.60
C GLN A 49 5.80 -2.86 1.89
N TRP A 50 6.74 -2.30 2.67
CA TRP A 50 8.00 -1.81 2.12
C TRP A 50 9.00 -2.96 1.96
N CYS A 51 9.78 -2.91 0.88
CA CYS A 51 10.85 -3.85 0.59
C CYS A 51 12.18 -3.09 0.49
N ILE A 52 13.27 -3.70 0.97
CA ILE A 52 14.62 -3.13 1.02
C ILE A 52 15.20 -2.98 -0.39
N ASP A 53 14.85 -3.91 -1.27
CA ASP A 53 15.34 -4.05 -2.64
C ASP A 53 14.41 -3.42 -3.69
N ALA A 54 13.33 -2.73 -3.28
CA ALA A 54 12.39 -2.07 -4.16
C ALA A 54 12.56 -0.54 -4.11
N TYR A 55 13.12 0.02 -5.20
CA TYR A 55 13.37 1.47 -5.34
C TYR A 55 12.30 2.20 -6.16
N SER A 56 11.29 1.49 -6.67
CA SER A 56 10.12 2.06 -7.31
C SER A 56 8.85 1.65 -6.56
N ASP A 57 7.86 2.54 -6.57
CA ASP A 57 6.55 2.25 -6.04
C ASP A 57 5.76 1.35 -7.01
N ASN A 58 4.96 0.43 -6.44
CA ASN A 58 4.00 -0.36 -7.19
C ASN A 58 2.65 -0.27 -6.49
N ILE A 59 1.89 0.77 -6.83
CA ILE A 59 0.59 1.08 -6.24
C ILE A 59 -0.51 0.62 -7.18
N LEU A 60 -1.37 -0.28 -6.69
CA LEU A 60 -2.52 -0.78 -7.44
C LEU A 60 -3.82 -0.24 -6.82
N GLY A 61 -4.60 0.48 -7.63
CA GLY A 61 -5.90 1.02 -7.22
C GLY A 61 -7.06 0.21 -7.77
N PHE A 62 -8.10 0.05 -6.95
CA PHE A 62 -9.35 -0.59 -7.31
C PHE A 62 -10.53 0.24 -6.81
N ALA A 63 -11.60 0.29 -7.60
CA ALA A 63 -12.89 0.84 -7.19
C ALA A 63 -13.97 -0.18 -7.58
N ASN A 64 -14.74 -0.67 -6.59
CA ASN A 64 -15.76 -1.70 -6.80
C ASN A 64 -15.22 -2.93 -7.57
N ASN A 65 -14.06 -3.45 -7.15
CA ASN A 65 -13.33 -4.57 -7.76
C ASN A 65 -12.80 -4.33 -9.19
N ILE A 66 -12.93 -3.12 -9.73
CA ILE A 66 -12.39 -2.74 -11.04
C ILE A 66 -11.05 -2.03 -10.86
N ARG A 67 -10.01 -2.49 -11.57
CA ARG A 67 -8.69 -1.86 -11.54
C ARG A 67 -8.73 -0.48 -12.18
N THR A 68 -8.31 0.54 -11.43
CA THR A 68 -8.19 1.92 -11.90
C THR A 68 -6.76 2.19 -12.35
N ILE A 69 -6.46 1.91 -13.62
CA ILE A 69 -5.09 1.95 -14.17
C ILE A 69 -4.49 3.36 -14.10
N ASP A 70 -5.29 4.37 -14.43
CA ASP A 70 -4.88 5.78 -14.40
C ASP A 70 -4.92 6.39 -12.99
N GLY A 71 -5.19 5.56 -11.97
CA GLY A 71 -5.35 5.99 -10.60
C GLY A 71 -6.70 6.64 -10.32
N GLY A 72 -6.70 7.75 -9.61
CA GLY A 72 -7.91 8.42 -9.16
C GLY A 72 -7.77 9.03 -7.76
N THR A 73 -8.88 9.61 -7.27
CA THR A 73 -8.90 10.36 -6.01
C THR A 73 -8.53 9.51 -4.79
N HIS A 74 -8.84 8.21 -4.81
CA HIS A 74 -8.47 7.25 -3.77
C HIS A 74 -6.95 7.07 -3.66
N LEU A 75 -6.23 6.97 -4.79
CA LEU A 75 -4.78 6.83 -4.79
C LEU A 75 -4.06 8.12 -4.41
N GLU A 76 -4.51 9.26 -4.95
CA GLU A 76 -3.95 10.57 -4.60
C GLU A 76 -4.17 10.87 -3.10
N GLY A 77 -5.36 10.53 -2.58
CA GLY A 77 -5.65 10.61 -1.16
C GLY A 77 -4.73 9.72 -0.32
N LEU A 78 -4.51 8.48 -0.74
CA LEU A 78 -3.58 7.56 -0.07
C LEU A 78 -2.16 8.13 -0.01
N LYS A 79 -1.61 8.56 -1.15
CA LYS A 79 -0.26 9.15 -1.25
C LYS A 79 -0.13 10.35 -0.31
N ALA A 80 -1.05 11.31 -0.40
CA ALA A 80 -1.03 12.51 0.43
C ALA A 80 -1.10 12.19 1.94
N VAL A 81 -1.97 11.26 2.34
CA VAL A 81 -2.11 10.86 3.74
C VAL A 81 -0.89 10.11 4.24
N LEU A 82 -0.31 9.22 3.44
CA LEU A 82 0.87 8.45 3.81
C LEU A 82 2.08 9.36 4.02
N THR A 83 2.36 10.26 3.07
CA THR A 83 3.46 11.24 3.17
C THR A 83 3.29 12.13 4.39
N ARG A 84 2.08 12.65 4.64
CA ARG A 84 1.78 13.46 5.82
C ARG A 84 1.99 12.68 7.11
N THR A 85 1.55 11.43 7.15
CA THR A 85 1.61 10.58 8.34
C THR A 85 3.05 10.22 8.70
N LEU A 86 3.86 9.84 7.70
CA LEU A 86 5.28 9.54 7.89
C LEU A 86 6.05 10.76 8.38
N ASN A 87 5.84 11.93 7.76
CA ASN A 87 6.45 13.17 8.23
C ASN A 87 6.05 13.49 9.67
N ASN A 88 4.76 13.43 10.01
CA ASN A 88 4.29 13.70 11.37
C ASN A 88 4.92 12.75 12.41
N VAL A 89 5.01 11.46 12.10
CA VAL A 89 5.64 10.46 12.98
C VAL A 89 7.14 10.73 13.12
N ALA A 90 7.82 11.03 12.00
CA ALA A 90 9.26 11.31 12.00
C ALA A 90 9.61 12.56 12.80
N ARG A 91 8.83 13.64 12.66
CA ARG A 91 8.97 14.88 13.47
C ARG A 91 8.73 14.61 14.95
N LYS A 92 7.61 13.95 15.30
CA LYS A 92 7.26 13.63 16.69
C LYS A 92 8.33 12.76 17.38
N ARG A 93 9.03 11.91 16.62
CA ARG A 93 10.11 11.04 17.11
C ARG A 93 11.51 11.67 16.97
N ASN A 94 11.59 12.96 16.63
CA ASN A 94 12.85 13.68 16.40
C ASN A 94 13.79 12.99 15.39
N LYS A 95 13.21 12.32 14.38
CA LYS A 95 13.95 11.71 13.26
C LYS A 95 14.21 12.68 12.11
N ILE A 96 13.43 13.76 12.03
CA ILE A 96 13.68 14.90 11.15
C ILE A 96 13.69 16.15 12.03
N LYS A 97 14.80 16.89 12.01
CA LYS A 97 14.98 18.10 12.85
C LYS A 97 14.20 19.27 12.29
N GLU A 98 13.70 20.18 13.13
CA GLU A 98 12.84 21.31 12.72
C GLU A 98 13.38 22.12 11.53
N ASN A 99 14.70 22.23 11.39
CA ASN A 99 15.37 22.96 10.31
C ASN A 99 15.58 22.16 9.02
N GLU A 100 15.31 20.85 9.02
CA GLU A 100 15.39 19.99 7.83
C GLU A 100 14.06 20.01 7.06
N PRO A 101 14.08 19.85 5.73
CA PRO A 101 12.86 19.74 4.93
C PRO A 101 12.08 18.45 5.24
N ASN A 102 10.79 18.45 4.89
CA ASN A 102 9.97 17.23 4.96
C ASN A 102 10.39 16.21 3.89
N LEU A 103 10.11 14.94 4.14
CA LEU A 103 10.23 13.89 3.15
C LEU A 103 9.24 14.16 2.00
N ALA A 104 9.73 14.01 0.77
CA ALA A 104 8.90 13.98 -0.42
C ALA A 104 7.98 12.75 -0.41
N GLY A 105 6.86 12.85 -1.13
CA GLY A 105 5.90 11.76 -1.30
C GLY A 105 6.00 11.05 -2.63
N GLU A 106 6.92 11.49 -3.50
CA GLU A 106 7.34 10.78 -4.70
C GLU A 106 8.09 9.50 -4.33
#